data_AF-B5Y7C1-F1
#
_entry.id   AF-B5Y7C1-F1
#
_cell.length_a   1.000
_cell.length_b   1.000
_cell.length_c   1.000
_cell.angle_alpha   90.00
_cell.angle_beta   90.00
_cell.angle_gamma   90.00
#
_symmetry.space_group_name_H-M   'P 1'
#
loop_
_entity.id
_entity.type
_entity.pdbx_description
1 polymer ?
#
loop_
_entity_poly.entity_id
_entity_poly.type
_entity_poly.pdbx_seq_one_letter_code
_entity_poly.pdbx_strand_id
1 'polypeptide(L)'
;MQKSDELELVKKARLLAAELTASYAALRSENVENTSAELEETVRALAERIESYEGQELPKELVDEIVAFVHDLEGLVDLGREVLGFYESLLSPSVQVYGPSGKVNKK
;
A
#
# COMPACT_ATOMS: atom_id res chain seq x y z
N MET A 1 -22.00 24.18 1.40
CA MET A 1 -20.59 24.19 0.98
C MET A 1 -19.95 23.01 1.69
N GLN A 2 -19.80 21.89 1.00
CA GLN A 2 -19.46 20.57 1.57
C GLN A 2 -18.28 19.97 0.78
N LYS A 3 -17.49 20.82 0.10
CA LYS A 3 -16.48 20.44 -0.91
C LYS A 3 -15.05 20.29 -0.34
N SER A 4 -14.84 20.44 0.97
CA SER A 4 -13.49 20.40 1.59
C SER A 4 -13.14 19.02 2.14
N ASP A 5 -14.12 18.37 2.78
CA ASP A 5 -13.85 17.23 3.65
C ASP A 5 -13.43 15.98 2.87
N GLU A 6 -14.05 15.67 1.72
CA GLU A 6 -13.69 14.47 0.94
C GLU A 6 -12.33 14.59 0.27
N LEU A 7 -12.03 15.79 -0.25
CA LEU A 7 -10.74 16.06 -0.87
C LEU A 7 -9.61 15.97 0.17
N GLU A 8 -9.86 16.44 1.39
CA GLU A 8 -8.94 16.30 2.51
C GLU A 8 -8.77 14.83 2.92
N LEU A 9 -9.85 14.04 2.95
CA LEU A 9 -9.79 12.61 3.23
C LEU A 9 -8.97 11.85 2.19
N VAL A 10 -9.16 12.12 0.90
CA VAL A 10 -8.34 11.49 -0.16
C VAL A 10 -6.88 11.88 -0.01
N LYS A 11 -6.58 13.17 0.18
CA LYS A 11 -5.19 13.63 0.36
C LYS A 11 -4.53 13.00 1.58
N LYS A 12 -5.27 12.82 2.68
CA LYS A 12 -4.80 12.11 3.86
C LYS A 12 -4.53 10.64 3.55
N ALA A 13 -5.43 9.95 2.86
CA ALA A 13 -5.26 8.55 2.48
C ALA A 13 -4.01 8.35 1.59
N ARG A 14 -3.78 9.25 0.63
CA ARG A 14 -2.58 9.25 -0.21
C ARG A 14 -1.30 9.44 0.60
N LEU A 15 -1.30 10.33 1.58
CA LEU A 15 -0.16 10.55 2.47
C LEU A 15 0.15 9.29 3.30
N LEU A 16 -0.87 8.64 3.87
CA LEU A 16 -0.70 7.38 4.61
C LEU A 16 -0.18 6.25 3.71
N ALA A 17 -0.68 6.14 2.46
CA ALA A 17 -0.16 5.18 1.49
C ALA A 17 1.33 5.44 1.15
N ALA A 18 1.73 6.71 1.03
CA ALA A 18 3.13 7.08 0.81
C ALA A 18 4.02 6.76 2.01
N GLU A 19 3.52 6.94 3.25
CA GLU A 19 4.24 6.55 4.47
C GLU A 19 4.44 5.03 4.56
N LEU A 20 3.41 4.24 4.24
CA LEU A 20 3.53 2.78 4.15
C LEU A 20 4.52 2.36 3.07
N THR A 21 4.48 3.02 1.91
CA THR A 21 5.42 2.77 0.80
C THR A 21 6.85 3.03 1.25
N ALA A 22 7.11 4.16 1.91
CA ALA A 22 8.43 4.48 2.45
C ALA A 22 8.90 3.46 3.50
N SER A 23 7.97 2.97 4.33
CA SER A 23 8.26 1.97 5.37
C SER A 23 8.66 0.63 4.74
N TYR A 24 7.89 0.14 3.76
CA TYR A 24 8.20 -1.08 3.02
C TYR A 24 9.49 -0.95 2.21
N ALA A 25 9.71 0.16 1.52
CA ALA A 25 10.95 0.40 0.77
C ALA A 25 12.19 0.42 1.67
N ALA A 26 12.05 0.92 2.90
CA ALA A 26 13.11 0.92 3.90
C ALA A 26 13.23 -0.39 4.69
N LEU A 27 12.38 -1.40 4.40
CA LEU A 27 12.26 -2.65 5.15
C LEU A 27 12.02 -2.42 6.65
N ARG A 28 11.29 -1.36 7.01
CA ARG A 28 10.93 -1.01 8.39
C ARG A 28 9.50 -1.45 8.69
N SER A 29 9.29 -1.92 9.91
CA SER A 29 7.97 -2.30 10.42
C SER A 29 7.42 -1.32 11.46
N GLU A 30 8.18 -0.26 11.77
CA GLU A 30 7.78 0.74 12.74
C GLU A 30 6.51 1.45 12.25
N ASN A 31 5.49 1.50 13.10
CA ASN A 31 4.22 2.18 12.84
C ASN A 31 3.36 1.66 11.68
N VAL A 32 3.81 0.64 10.93
CA VAL A 32 3.07 0.06 9.79
C VAL A 32 1.66 -0.35 10.19
N GLU A 33 1.49 -1.02 11.34
CA GLU A 33 0.16 -1.46 11.81
C GLU A 33 -0.78 -0.27 12.06
N ASN A 34 -0.30 0.77 12.75
CA ASN A 34 -1.09 1.97 13.03
C ASN A 34 -1.43 2.73 11.75
N THR A 35 -0.44 2.96 10.87
CA THR A 35 -0.65 3.66 9.60
C THR A 35 -1.60 2.88 8.69
N SER A 36 -1.55 1.54 8.71
CA SER A 36 -2.49 0.68 7.96
C SER A 36 -3.91 0.80 8.49
N ALA A 37 -4.08 0.77 9.82
CA ALA A 37 -5.39 0.93 10.45
C ALA A 37 -5.98 2.32 10.19
N GLU A 38 -5.16 3.37 10.27
CA GLU A 38 -5.58 4.74 9.98
C GLU A 38 -5.94 4.93 8.50
N LEU A 39 -5.21 4.27 7.60
CA LEU A 39 -5.55 4.24 6.17
C LEU A 39 -6.90 3.57 5.94
N GLU A 40 -7.15 2.41 6.57
CA GLU A 40 -8.44 1.71 6.47
C GLU A 40 -9.60 2.57 6.96
N GLU A 41 -9.44 3.23 8.12
CA GLU A 41 -10.46 4.14 8.66
C GLU A 41 -10.71 5.34 7.73
N THR A 42 -9.64 5.92 7.19
CA THR A 42 -9.74 7.06 6.27
C THR A 42 -10.45 6.68 4.97
N VAL A 43 -10.13 5.50 4.41
CA VAL A 43 -10.81 4.97 3.21
C VAL A 43 -12.28 4.69 3.49
N ARG A 44 -12.62 4.15 4.66
CA ARG A 44 -14.00 3.91 5.06
C ARG A 44 -14.79 5.22 5.16
N ALA A 45 -14.23 6.23 5.83
CA ALA A 45 -14.84 7.54 5.94
C ALA A 45 -15.03 8.20 4.56
N LEU A 46 -14.05 8.05 3.66
CA LEU A 46 -14.16 8.53 2.28
C LEU A 46 -15.30 7.83 1.52
N ALA A 47 -15.42 6.51 1.64
CA ALA A 47 -16.47 5.74 0.98
C ALA A 47 -17.86 6.17 1.44
N GLU A 48 -18.08 6.32 2.75
CA GLU A 48 -19.35 6.82 3.32
C GLU A 48 -19.71 8.21 2.78
N ARG A 49 -18.72 9.08 2.62
CA ARG A 49 -18.94 10.42 2.04
C ARG A 49 -19.28 10.37 0.56
N ILE A 50 -18.59 9.53 -0.21
CA ILE A 50 -18.90 9.35 -1.64
C ILE A 50 -20.30 8.77 -1.82
N GLU A 51 -20.71 7.80 -1.00
CA GLU A 51 -22.07 7.24 -1.04
C GLU A 51 -23.15 8.31 -0.83
N SER A 52 -22.87 9.32 0.01
CA SER A 52 -23.79 10.44 0.26
C SER A 52 -24.05 11.34 -0.96
N TYR A 53 -23.28 11.21 -2.04
CA TYR A 53 -23.55 11.90 -3.29
C TYR A 53 -24.74 11.29 -4.06
N GLU A 54 -25.27 10.12 -3.67
CA GLU A 54 -26.48 9.49 -4.23
C GLU A 54 -26.50 9.44 -5.79
N GLY A 55 -25.34 9.24 -6.41
CA GLY A 55 -25.20 9.18 -7.87
C GLY A 55 -25.14 10.54 -8.58
N GLN A 56 -25.01 11.64 -7.84
CA GLN A 56 -24.62 12.94 -8.39
C GLN A 56 -23.20 12.88 -8.94
N GLU A 57 -22.93 13.70 -9.95
CA GLU A 57 -21.62 13.80 -10.56
C GLU A 57 -20.61 14.34 -9.53
N LEU A 58 -19.58 13.54 -9.25
CA LEU A 58 -18.51 13.95 -8.35
C LEU A 58 -17.70 15.09 -8.97
N PRO A 59 -17.19 16.04 -8.16
CA PRO A 59 -16.26 17.04 -8.66
C PRO A 59 -15.06 16.39 -9.36
N LYS A 60 -14.72 16.85 -10.56
CA LYS A 60 -13.60 16.29 -11.34
C LYS A 60 -12.31 16.18 -10.54
N GLU A 61 -11.96 17.21 -9.78
CA GLU A 61 -10.77 17.21 -8.92
C GLU A 61 -10.78 16.08 -7.89
N LEU A 62 -11.94 15.78 -7.31
CA LEU A 62 -12.09 14.67 -6.36
C LEU A 62 -11.89 13.32 -7.07
N VAL A 63 -12.45 13.15 -8.26
CA VAL A 63 -12.28 11.94 -9.06
C VAL A 63 -10.81 11.74 -9.44
N ASP A 64 -10.14 12.79 -9.92
CA ASP A 64 -8.73 12.75 -10.31
C ASP A 64 -7.84 12.33 -9.11
N GLU A 65 -8.12 12.86 -7.92
CA GLU A 65 -7.41 12.49 -6.69
C GLU A 65 -7.71 11.05 -6.23
N ILE A 66 -8.95 10.57 -6.34
CA ILE A 66 -9.31 9.18 -6.03
C ILE A 66 -8.59 8.21 -6.98
N VAL A 67 -8.53 8.52 -8.27
CA VAL A 67 -7.82 7.69 -9.25
C VAL A 67 -6.32 7.66 -8.93
N ALA A 68 -5.72 8.80 -8.61
CA ALA A 68 -4.33 8.85 -8.19
C ALA A 68 -4.09 8.01 -6.92
N PHE A 69 -4.99 8.09 -5.94
CA PHE A 69 -4.93 7.27 -4.73
C PHE A 69 -5.01 5.77 -5.02
N VAL A 70 -5.87 5.33 -5.94
CA VAL A 70 -5.93 3.91 -6.34
C VAL A 70 -4.60 3.44 -6.93
N HIS A 71 -3.96 4.25 -7.77
CA HIS A 71 -2.63 3.92 -8.31
C HIS A 71 -1.55 3.88 -7.21
N ASP A 72 -1.63 4.78 -6.22
CA ASP A 72 -0.74 4.75 -5.05
C ASP A 72 -0.90 3.43 -4.28
N LEU A 73 -2.13 2.92 -4.12
CA LEU A 73 -2.41 1.62 -3.49
C LEU A 73 -1.93 0.42 -4.31
N GLU A 74 -2.10 0.44 -5.63
CA GLU A 74 -1.59 -0.60 -6.53
C GLU A 74 -0.06 -0.74 -6.37
N GLY A 75 0.65 0.39 -6.40
CA GLY A 75 2.10 0.41 -6.18
C GLY A 75 2.51 -0.08 -4.79
N LEU A 76 1.74 0.28 -3.75
CA LEU A 76 1.99 -0.20 -2.38
C LEU A 76 1.83 -1.72 -2.27
N VAL A 77 0.80 -2.30 -2.90
CA VAL A 77 0.57 -3.76 -2.89
C VAL A 77 1.69 -4.50 -3.62
N ASP A 78 2.12 -4.00 -4.77
CA ASP A 78 3.21 -4.60 -5.54
C ASP A 78 4.52 -4.57 -4.72
N LEU A 79 4.85 -3.44 -4.11
CA LEU A 79 6.00 -3.32 -3.21
C LEU A 79 5.90 -4.27 -2.01
N GLY A 80 4.71 -4.38 -1.40
CA GLY A 80 4.48 -5.30 -0.29
C GLY A 80 4.76 -6.76 -0.67
N ARG A 81 4.38 -7.17 -1.88
CA ARG A 81 4.69 -8.51 -2.43
C ARG A 81 6.18 -8.71 -2.65
N GLU A 82 6.88 -7.72 -3.18
CA GLU A 82 8.33 -7.78 -3.36
C GLU A 82 9.06 -7.92 -2.02
N VAL A 83 8.67 -7.14 -1.01
CA VAL A 83 9.24 -7.20 0.34
C VAL A 83 8.98 -8.57 0.98
N LEU A 84 7.76 -9.11 0.84
CA LEU A 84 7.44 -10.46 1.32
C LEU A 84 8.32 -11.51 0.63
N GLY A 85 8.44 -11.46 -0.69
CA GLY A 85 9.30 -12.38 -1.45
C GLY A 85 10.77 -12.29 -1.06
N PHE A 86 11.26 -11.08 -0.74
CA PHE A 86 12.60 -10.90 -0.20
C PHE A 86 12.78 -11.64 1.14
N TYR A 87 11.86 -11.47 2.10
CA TYR A 87 11.92 -12.18 3.37
C TYR A 87 11.77 -13.70 3.22
N GLU A 88 10.90 -14.18 2.35
CA GLU A 88 10.76 -15.60 2.02
C GLU A 88 12.08 -16.18 1.46
N SER A 89 12.78 -15.41 0.62
CA SER A 89 14.08 -15.83 0.07
C SER A 89 15.18 -15.99 1.15
N LEU A 90 15.14 -15.18 2.21
CA LEU A 90 16.07 -15.27 3.34
C LEU A 90 15.78 -16.48 4.23
N LEU A 91 14.49 -16.84 4.37
CA LEU A 91 14.05 -17.94 5.22
C LEU A 91 14.08 -19.30 4.49
N SER A 92 14.16 -19.30 3.16
CA SER A 92 14.25 -20.54 2.38
C SER A 92 15.59 -21.25 2.61
N PRO A 93 15.62 -22.48 3.16
CA PRO A 93 16.86 -23.22 3.42
C PRO A 93 17.59 -23.70 2.15
N SER A 94 17.16 -23.27 0.97
CA SER A 94 17.51 -23.87 -0.32
C SER A 94 18.31 -22.94 -1.23
N VAL A 95 19.32 -22.25 -0.68
CA VAL A 95 20.47 -21.88 -1.52
C VAL A 95 21.23 -23.17 -1.81
N GLN A 96 20.87 -23.84 -2.91
CA GLN A 96 21.71 -24.89 -3.49
C GLN A 96 23.01 -24.22 -3.94
N VAL A 97 24.01 -24.23 -3.09
CA VAL A 97 25.37 -23.85 -3.47
C VAL A 97 25.88 -24.96 -4.38
N TYR A 98 25.87 -24.71 -5.69
CA TYR A 98 26.58 -25.54 -6.64
C TYR A 98 28.08 -25.37 -6.37
N GLY A 99 28.71 -26.37 -5.76
CA GLY A 99 30.17 -26.47 -5.79
C GLY A 99 30.64 -26.61 -7.25
N PRO A 100 31.86 -26.18 -7.60
CA PRO A 100 32.39 -26.23 -8.97
C PRO A 100 32.41 -27.62 -9.62
N SER A 101 32.08 -28.68 -8.87
CA SER A 101 31.96 -30.06 -9.34
C SER A 101 30.52 -30.54 -9.64
N GLY A 102 29.50 -29.67 -9.56
CA GLY A 102 28.11 -30.04 -9.89
C GLY A 102 27.45 -31.06 -8.96
N LYS A 103 27.99 -31.27 -7.75
CA LYS A 103 27.41 -32.18 -6.74
C LYS A 103 26.71 -31.36 -5.65
N VAL A 104 25.41 -31.60 -5.47
CA VAL A 104 24.61 -31.01 -4.39
C VAL A 104 24.98 -31.70 -3.08
N ASN A 105 25.61 -30.98 -2.15
CA ASN A 105 25.80 -31.47 -0.79
C ASN A 105 24.49 -31.30 0.00
N LYS A 106 23.83 -32.42 0.29
CA LYS A 106 22.75 -32.46 1.29
C LYS A 106 23.41 -32.51 2.67
N LYS A 107 23.16 -31.52 3.52
CA LYS A 107 23.37 -31.65 4.96
C LYS A 107 22.33 -32.61 5.54
#